data_AF-A0A967KRR4-F1
#
_entry.id   AF-A0A967KRR4-F1
#
_cell.length_a   1.000
_cell.length_b   1.000
_cell.length_c   1.000
_cell.angle_alpha   90.00
_cell.angle_beta   90.00
_cell.angle_gamma   90.00
#
_symmetry.space_group_name_H-M   'P 1'
#
loop_
_entity.id
_entity.type
_entity.pdbx_description
1 polymer ?
#
loop_
_entity_poly.entity_id
_entity_poly.type
_entity_poly.pdbx_seq_one_letter_code
_entity_poly.pdbx_strand_id
1 'polypeptide(L)' 'VKLLGKLDHQELVKALEWAQVVLLPSQFESFGLAVAEAQTAALPVIAYHSAAVTEMIEDGKTGWLVPLNRT' A
#
# COMPACT_ATOMS: atom_id res chain seq x y z
N VAL A 1 14.97 -1.30 11.85
CA VAL A 1 13.55 -1.68 11.74
C VAL A 1 12.85 -1.29 13.04
N LYS A 2 11.74 -0.56 12.97
CA LYS A 2 10.92 -0.18 14.14
C LYS A 2 9.54 -0.82 13.99
N LEU A 3 9.10 -1.57 14.98
CA LEU A 3 7.75 -2.14 15.01
C LEU A 3 6.87 -1.21 15.84
N LEU A 4 5.84 -0.64 15.22
CA LEU A 4 4.95 0.33 15.87
C LEU A 4 3.78 -0.34 16.62
N GLY A 5 3.55 -1.63 16.39
CA GLY A 5 2.41 -2.34 16.95
C GLY A 5 1.08 -1.92 16.30
N LYS A 6 0.00 -2.01 17.06
CA LYS A 6 -1.31 -1.51 16.63
C LYS A 6 -1.35 0.00 16.84
N LEU A 7 -1.54 0.73 15.75
CA LEU A 7 -1.76 2.17 15.78
C LEU A 7 -3.26 2.46 15.88
N ASP A 8 -3.61 3.52 16.60
CA ASP A 8 -4.93 4.12 16.46
C ASP A 8 -5.03 4.94 15.16
N HIS A 9 -6.21 5.52 14.90
CA HIS A 9 -6.45 6.26 13.67
C HIS A 9 -5.55 7.50 13.52
N GLN A 10 -5.33 8.26 14.59
CA GLN A 10 -4.49 9.47 14.52
C GLN A 10 -3.01 9.11 14.37
N GLU A 11 -2.58 8.05 15.03
CA GLU A 11 -1.21 7.54 14.90
C GLU A 11 -0.94 7.00 13.48
N LEU A 12 -1.92 6.29 12.89
CA LEU A 12 -1.83 5.81 11.51
C LEU A 12 -1.70 6.98 10.53
N VAL A 13 -2.54 8.00 10.65
CA VAL A 13 -2.48 9.20 9.79
C VAL A 13 -1.08 9.83 9.87
N LYS A 14 -0.55 10.05 11.08
CA LYS A 14 0.81 10.60 11.25
C LYS A 14 1.89 9.71 10.64
N ALA A 15 1.74 8.39 10.74
CA ALA A 15 2.68 7.45 10.15
C ALA A 15 2.67 7.52 8.62
N LEU A 16 1.49 7.66 8.00
CA LEU A 16 1.34 7.85 6.57
C LEU A 16 1.87 9.22 6.12
N GLU A 17 1.57 10.31 6.84
CA GLU A 17 2.10 11.65 6.56
C GLU A 17 3.64 11.70 6.60
N TRP A 18 4.26 10.90 7.47
CA TRP A 18 5.72 10.80 7.58
C TRP A 18 6.33 9.88 6.52
N ALA A 19 5.57 8.93 5.97
CA ALA A 19 6.07 7.95 5.03
C ALA A 19 6.36 8.57 3.65
N GLN A 20 7.18 7.87 2.86
CA GLN A 20 7.49 8.24 1.47
C GLN A 20 6.93 7.24 0.46
N VAL A 21 6.57 6.04 0.92
CA VAL A 21 6.08 4.92 0.11
C VAL A 21 5.37 3.93 1.03
N VAL A 22 4.35 3.25 0.50
CA VAL A 22 3.69 2.12 1.18
C VAL A 22 3.99 0.83 0.43
N LEU A 23 4.42 -0.19 1.17
CA LEU A 23 4.61 -1.54 0.65
C LEU A 23 3.43 -2.41 1.08
N LEU A 24 2.68 -2.92 0.11
CA LEU A 24 1.58 -3.87 0.31
C LEU A 24 1.98 -5.23 -0.27
N PRO A 25 2.71 -6.08 0.48
CA PRO A 25 3.16 -7.38 0.01
C PRO A 25 2.06 -8.46 0.17
N SER A 26 0.79 -8.07 0.20
CA SER A 26 -0.32 -9.03 0.28
C SER A 26 -0.55 -9.68 -1.09
N GLN A 27 -0.68 -11.00 -1.12
CA GLN A 27 -1.03 -11.73 -2.35
C GLN A 27 -2.53 -11.72 -2.66
N PHE A 28 -3.33 -11.48 -1.62
CA PHE A 28 -4.78 -11.44 -1.70
C PHE A 28 -5.23 -10.18 -0.97
N GLU A 29 -5.81 -9.26 -1.72
CA GLU A 29 -6.51 -8.14 -1.14
C GLU A 29 -7.84 -7.95 -1.86
N SER A 30 -8.90 -7.82 -1.05
CA SER A 30 -10.29 -7.83 -1.48
C SER A 30 -10.77 -6.43 -1.85
N PHE A 31 -10.57 -5.45 -0.97
CA PHE A 31 -11.15 -4.10 -1.12
C PHE A 31 -10.11 -3.02 -1.44
N GLY A 32 -8.83 -3.25 -1.10
CA GLY A 32 -7.77 -2.29 -1.36
C GLY A 32 -7.82 -1.09 -0.42
N LEU A 33 -8.37 -1.23 0.79
CA LEU A 33 -8.50 -0.12 1.73
C LEU A 33 -7.14 0.47 2.11
N ALA A 34 -6.14 -0.38 2.34
CA ALA A 34 -4.78 0.07 2.62
C ALA A 34 -4.17 0.87 1.44
N VAL A 35 -4.54 0.54 0.20
CA VAL A 35 -4.12 1.29 -1.00
C VAL A 35 -4.82 2.64 -1.04
N ALA A 36 -6.13 2.68 -0.76
CA ALA A 36 -6.91 3.91 -0.72
C ALA A 36 -6.41 4.88 0.36
N GLU A 37 -6.08 4.36 1.56
CA GLU A 37 -5.49 5.15 2.64
C GLU A 37 -4.13 5.73 2.24
N ALA A 38 -3.26 4.93 1.63
CA ALA A 38 -1.96 5.39 1.13
C ALA A 38 -2.10 6.47 0.04
N GLN A 39 -3.00 6.28 -0.92
CA GLN A 39 -3.26 7.25 -1.99
C GLN A 39 -3.87 8.55 -1.47
N THR A 40 -4.72 8.48 -0.44
CA THR A 40 -5.26 9.68 0.25
C THR A 40 -4.13 10.50 0.88
N ALA A 41 -3.09 9.83 1.37
CA ALA A 41 -1.87 10.47 1.86
C ALA A 41 -0.87 10.85 0.74
N ALA A 42 -1.27 10.76 -0.53
CA ALA A 42 -0.43 11.01 -1.70
C ALA A 42 0.86 10.16 -1.75
N LEU A 43 0.81 8.94 -1.20
CA LEU A 43 1.95 8.03 -1.20
C LEU A 43 1.90 7.07 -2.39
N PRO A 44 3.03 6.86 -3.08
CA PRO A 44 3.13 5.76 -4.03
C PRO A 44 3.03 4.41 -3.32
N VAL A 45 2.38 3.44 -3.96
CA VAL A 45 2.19 2.09 -3.42
C VAL A 45 2.96 1.05 -4.23
N ILE A 46 3.76 0.23 -3.57
CA ILE A 46 4.35 -0.98 -4.16
C ILE A 46 3.50 -2.17 -3.75
N ALA A 47 2.91 -2.86 -4.72
CA ALA A 47 2.06 -4.02 -4.45
C ALA A 47 2.27 -5.12 -5.48
N TYR A 48 1.78 -6.33 -5.19
CA TYR A 48 1.70 -7.35 -6.22
C TYR A 48 0.61 -7.02 -7.24
N HIS A 49 0.82 -7.49 -8.48
CA HIS A 49 -0.19 -7.48 -9.53
C HIS A 49 -1.26 -8.54 -9.21
N SER A 50 -2.14 -8.21 -8.26
CA SER A 50 -3.19 -9.11 -7.76
C SER A 50 -4.52 -8.39 -7.56
N ALA A 51 -5.57 -8.93 -8.18
CA ALA A 51 -6.97 -8.56 -7.95
C ALA A 51 -7.22 -7.04 -7.93
N ALA A 52 -8.04 -6.56 -7.00
CA ALA A 52 -8.51 -5.18 -6.89
C ALA A 52 -7.38 -4.14 -6.80
N VAL A 53 -6.23 -4.51 -6.23
CA VAL A 53 -5.08 -3.60 -6.08
C VAL A 53 -4.50 -3.18 -7.43
N THR A 54 -4.59 -4.05 -8.44
CA THR A 54 -4.11 -3.79 -9.80
C THR A 54 -4.84 -2.61 -10.44
N GLU A 55 -6.16 -2.53 -10.24
CA GLU A 55 -7.00 -1.51 -10.86
C GLU A 55 -6.86 -0.15 -10.16
N MET A 56 -6.39 -0.14 -8.92
CA MET A 56 -6.20 1.09 -8.13
C MET A 56 -4.86 1.78 -8.40
N ILE A 57 -3.85 1.06 -8.89
CA ILE A 57 -2.48 1.57 -9.05
C ILE A 57 -2.17 1.76 -10.53
N GLU A 58 -1.85 2.99 -10.92
CA GLU A 58 -1.26 3.29 -12.22
C GLU A 58 0.24 3.03 -12.15
N ASP A 59 0.67 1.89 -12.72
CA ASP A 59 2.07 1.46 -12.70
C ASP A 59 3.01 2.54 -13.26
N GLY A 60 4.05 2.87 -12.49
CA GLY A 60 5.02 3.93 -12.80
C GLY A 60 4.54 5.36 -12.53
N LYS A 61 3.27 5.57 -12.13
CA LYS A 61 2.73 6.91 -11.80
C LYS A 61 2.32 7.04 -10.33
N THR A 62 1.42 6.18 -9.87
CA THR A 62 0.90 6.19 -8.49
C THR A 62 1.47 5.05 -7.65
N GLY A 63 2.39 4.28 -8.22
CA GLY A 63 3.01 3.14 -7.56
C GLY A 63 3.70 2.20 -8.53
N TRP A 64 4.03 1.00 -8.05
CA TRP A 64 4.61 -0.08 -8.85
C TRP A 64 3.90 -1.39 -8.59
N LEU A 65 3.54 -2.08 -9.67
CA LEU A 65 2.97 -3.42 -9.62
C LEU A 65 4.05 -4.46 -9.90
N VAL A 66 4.25 -5.37 -8.94
CA VAL A 66 5.28 -6.41 -9.02
C VAL A 66 4.64 -7.75 -9.35
N PRO A 67 5.23 -8.58 -10.24
CA PRO A 67 4.74 -9.93 -10.48
C PRO A 67 4.76 -10.78 -9.21
N LEU A 68 3.72 -11.58 -9.01
CA LEU A 68 3.70 -12.56 -7.94
C LEU A 68 4.57 -13.76 -8.33
N ASN A 69 5.69 -13.97 -7.64
CA ASN A 69 6.54 -15.14 -7.89
C ASN A 69 5.92 -16.38 -7.22
N ARG A 70 5.19 -17.18 -7.99
CA ARG A 70 4.69 -18.49 -7.57
C ARG A 70 5.67 -19.57 -8.05
N THR A 71 6.56 -19.99 -7.15
CA THR A 71 7.35 -21.24 -7.31
C THR A 71 6.48 -22.47 -7.19
#